data_AF-A0A9Q4GXW3-F1
#
_entry.id   AF-A0A9Q4GXW3-F1
#
_cell.length_a   1.000
_cell.length_b   1.000
_cell.length_c   1.000
_cell.angle_alpha   90.00
_cell.angle_beta   90.00
_cell.angle_gamma   90.00
#
_symmetry.space_group_name_H-M   'P 1'
#
loop_
_entity.id
_entity.type
_entity.pdbx_description
1 polymer ?
#
loop_
_entity_poly.entity_id
_entity_poly.type
_entity_poly.pdbx_seq_one_letter_code
_entity_poly.pdbx_strand_id
1 'polypeptide(L)'
;SPHADVDGQGHQLPDPVEEVVGGRGRLMHRVAHDGLTDALSHEAMGELTEAGNAERTIGRAPQDEAAAASHQRAARAQAEGIFDAEIAPIEIPQRKGDPLVVSQDEGVRAETTVESLGALKPAFAKDGTITAGNSSPISDGAAAVVVTSRAYAEEKGLQVLATIGAPGQVAGPEDSSLHDKPANAVSAALAKAGWAAEDLDFLEINEAFGSIIVHSLDKLGYPLEKTNIHGGAIALGHPIGASGARLALTAALELSRRGTGRAGVALCGGGGQGEALLLSR
;
A
#
# COMPACT_ATOMS: atom_id res chain seq x y z
N SER A 1 2.60 -49.45 7.16
CA SER A 1 3.96 -49.45 6.60
C SER A 1 3.92 -48.94 5.17
N PRO A 2 4.94 -48.17 4.77
CA PRO A 2 4.84 -47.06 3.83
C PRO A 2 5.34 -47.42 2.42
N HIS A 3 5.47 -46.39 1.56
CA HIS A 3 5.90 -46.34 0.15
C HIS A 3 4.73 -46.29 -0.85
N ALA A 4 4.57 -45.29 -1.73
CA ALA A 4 5.44 -44.16 -2.09
C ALA A 4 4.60 -43.04 -2.75
N ASP A 5 5.11 -41.82 -2.62
CA ASP A 5 4.77 -40.63 -3.42
C ASP A 5 4.82 -40.91 -4.94
N VAL A 6 4.16 -40.05 -5.73
CA VAL A 6 4.83 -39.03 -6.57
C VAL A 6 3.80 -38.41 -7.56
N ASP A 7 3.76 -37.08 -7.53
CA ASP A 7 3.37 -36.11 -8.56
C ASP A 7 1.95 -36.08 -9.14
N GLY A 8 1.28 -34.96 -8.87
CA GLY A 8 0.09 -34.54 -9.59
C GLY A 8 -0.64 -33.36 -8.97
N GLN A 9 0.00 -32.47 -8.22
CA GLN A 9 -0.63 -31.20 -7.83
C GLN A 9 -0.60 -30.26 -9.04
N GLY A 10 -1.47 -30.54 -10.01
CA GLY A 10 -1.99 -29.50 -10.88
C GLY A 10 -2.54 -28.39 -9.99
N HIS A 11 -2.34 -27.14 -10.42
CA HIS A 11 -2.95 -25.97 -9.78
C HIS A 11 -4.44 -26.24 -9.54
N GLN A 12 -4.79 -26.58 -8.31
CA GLN A 12 -6.18 -26.64 -7.92
C GLN A 12 -6.59 -25.18 -7.77
N LEU A 13 -7.27 -24.66 -8.80
CA LEU A 13 -7.96 -23.39 -8.68
C LEU A 13 -8.80 -23.46 -7.39
N PRO A 14 -8.76 -22.44 -6.51
CA PRO A 14 -9.71 -22.39 -5.40
C PRO A 14 -11.12 -22.57 -5.98
N ASP A 15 -11.97 -23.34 -5.28
CA ASP A 15 -13.29 -23.75 -5.77
C ASP A 15 -13.98 -22.57 -6.49
N PRO A 16 -14.36 -22.73 -7.77
CA PRO A 16 -14.94 -21.63 -8.51
C PRO A 16 -16.21 -21.18 -7.79
N VAL A 17 -16.34 -19.87 -7.55
CA VAL A 17 -17.62 -19.29 -7.17
C VAL A 17 -18.49 -19.37 -8.41
N GLU A 18 -19.27 -20.44 -8.54
CA GLU A 18 -20.24 -20.61 -9.62
C GLU A 18 -21.46 -19.73 -9.34
N GLU A 19 -21.52 -18.56 -9.98
CA GLU A 19 -22.79 -17.84 -10.10
C GLU A 19 -23.55 -18.40 -11.31
N VAL A 20 -24.66 -19.10 -11.05
CA VAL A 20 -25.53 -19.66 -12.09
C VAL A 20 -26.67 -18.68 -12.35
N VAL A 21 -26.52 -17.84 -13.39
CA VAL A 21 -27.58 -16.94 -13.84
C VAL A 21 -28.22 -17.52 -15.11
N GLY A 22 -29.48 -17.94 -15.01
CA GLY A 22 -30.24 -18.44 -16.17
C GLY A 22 -29.64 -19.68 -16.84
N GLY A 23 -28.97 -20.56 -16.09
CA GLY A 23 -28.39 -21.81 -16.60
C GLY A 23 -27.02 -21.68 -17.28
N ARG A 24 -26.39 -20.50 -17.24
CA ARG A 24 -24.97 -20.32 -17.60
C ARG A 24 -24.15 -20.06 -16.33
N GLY A 25 -23.12 -20.87 -16.11
CA GLY A 25 -22.13 -20.62 -15.05
C GLY A 25 -21.09 -19.61 -15.52
N ARG A 26 -20.66 -18.73 -14.61
CA ARG A 26 -19.54 -17.80 -14.83
C ARG A 26 -18.37 -18.20 -13.93
N LEU A 27 -17.17 -18.34 -14.50
CA LEU A 27 -15.95 -18.54 -13.73
C LEU A 27 -15.42 -17.17 -13.28
N MET A 28 -15.25 -16.98 -11.98
CA MET A 28 -14.86 -15.71 -11.39
C MET A 28 -13.41 -15.71 -10.94
N HIS A 29 -12.67 -14.66 -11.26
CA HIS A 29 -11.31 -14.47 -10.78
C HIS A 29 -11.33 -13.95 -9.33
N ARG A 30 -10.96 -14.81 -8.37
CA ARG A 30 -11.16 -14.54 -6.95
C ARG A 30 -10.46 -13.28 -6.43
N VAL A 31 -9.20 -13.07 -6.81
CA VAL A 31 -8.45 -11.86 -6.40
C VAL A 31 -9.13 -10.60 -6.93
N ALA A 32 -9.70 -10.66 -8.14
CA ALA A 32 -10.40 -9.52 -8.70
C ALA A 32 -11.71 -9.28 -7.95
N HIS A 33 -12.55 -10.31 -7.86
CA HIS A 33 -13.86 -10.21 -7.23
C HIS A 33 -13.82 -9.84 -5.74
N ASP A 34 -12.98 -10.53 -4.95
CA ASP A 34 -12.98 -10.37 -3.49
C ASP A 34 -12.12 -9.17 -3.04
N GLY A 35 -11.14 -8.74 -3.85
CA GLY A 35 -10.12 -7.77 -3.43
C GLY A 35 -10.02 -6.49 -4.26
N LEU A 36 -10.44 -6.51 -5.54
CA LEU A 36 -10.20 -5.43 -6.50
C LEU A 36 -11.46 -4.95 -7.23
N THR A 37 -12.65 -5.42 -6.83
CA THR A 37 -13.94 -5.00 -7.39
C THR A 37 -14.77 -4.33 -6.30
N ASP A 38 -15.40 -3.22 -6.64
CA ASP A 38 -16.27 -2.50 -5.70
C ASP A 38 -17.56 -3.28 -5.48
N ALA A 39 -17.94 -3.46 -4.22
CA ALA A 39 -19.13 -4.22 -3.88
C ALA A 39 -20.44 -3.47 -4.23
N LEU A 40 -20.40 -2.14 -4.37
CA LEU A 40 -21.58 -1.32 -4.64
C LEU A 40 -21.75 -1.06 -6.15
N SER A 41 -20.70 -0.64 -6.84
CA SER A 41 -20.75 -0.34 -8.28
C SER A 41 -20.46 -1.54 -9.18
N HIS A 42 -19.85 -2.60 -8.63
CA HIS A 42 -19.37 -3.78 -9.37
C HIS A 42 -18.28 -3.47 -10.42
N GLU A 43 -17.63 -2.31 -10.32
CA GLU A 43 -16.52 -1.90 -11.17
C GLU A 43 -15.17 -2.31 -10.58
N ALA A 44 -14.15 -2.46 -11.40
CA ALA A 44 -12.80 -2.64 -10.89
C ALA A 44 -12.34 -1.35 -10.18
N MET A 45 -11.58 -1.48 -9.08
CA MET A 45 -11.07 -0.34 -8.30
C MET A 45 -10.33 0.67 -9.18
N GLY A 46 -9.58 0.19 -10.19
CA GLY A 46 -8.89 1.06 -11.13
C GLY A 46 -9.82 1.84 -12.06
N GLU A 47 -10.92 1.24 -12.51
CA GLU A 47 -11.95 1.90 -13.33
C GLU A 47 -12.70 2.97 -12.52
N LEU A 48 -13.14 2.59 -11.31
CA LEU A 48 -13.80 3.51 -10.37
C LEU A 48 -12.89 4.71 -10.03
N THR A 49 -11.61 4.44 -9.76
CA THR A 49 -10.63 5.50 -9.45
C THR A 49 -10.34 6.37 -10.66
N GLU A 50 -10.22 5.79 -11.86
CA GLU A 50 -10.00 6.52 -13.11
C GLU A 50 -11.18 7.47 -13.41
N ALA A 51 -12.42 7.00 -13.26
CA ALA A 51 -13.62 7.82 -13.50
C ALA A 51 -13.64 9.06 -12.59
N GLY A 52 -13.21 8.93 -11.33
CA GLY A 52 -13.16 10.03 -10.36
C GLY A 52 -12.02 11.05 -10.57
N ASN A 53 -11.03 10.76 -11.43
CA ASN A 53 -9.89 11.65 -11.66
C ASN A 53 -10.28 12.95 -12.37
N ALA A 54 -11.18 12.87 -13.36
CA ALA A 54 -11.58 14.02 -14.17
C ALA A 54 -12.30 15.09 -13.33
N GLU A 55 -13.22 14.68 -12.46
CA GLU A 55 -13.96 15.57 -11.55
C GLU A 55 -13.04 16.30 -10.56
N ARG A 56 -11.94 15.64 -10.19
CA ARG A 56 -10.92 16.17 -9.27
C ARG A 56 -9.76 16.88 -9.97
N THR A 57 -9.83 17.02 -11.30
CA THR A 57 -8.79 17.66 -12.12
C THR A 57 -7.40 17.02 -11.92
N ILE A 58 -7.35 15.72 -11.65
CA ILE A 58 -6.09 15.00 -11.43
C ILE A 58 -5.50 14.63 -12.79
N GLY A 59 -4.45 15.32 -13.19
CA GLY A 59 -3.74 15.06 -14.45
C GLY A 59 -2.82 13.84 -14.39
N ARG A 60 -2.30 13.47 -15.56
CA ARG A 60 -1.33 12.37 -15.71
C ARG A 60 0.05 12.69 -15.11
N ALA A 61 0.58 13.87 -15.41
CA ALA A 61 1.93 14.27 -15.01
C ALA A 61 2.20 14.16 -13.50
N PRO A 62 1.35 14.70 -12.59
CA PRO A 62 1.63 14.59 -11.16
C PRO A 62 1.57 13.14 -10.63
N GLN A 63 0.78 12.27 -11.27
CA GLN A 63 0.75 10.84 -10.91
C GLN A 63 2.06 10.16 -11.29
N ASP A 64 2.60 10.48 -12.47
CA ASP A 64 3.88 9.94 -12.94
C ASP A 64 5.06 10.51 -12.15
N GLU A 65 5.00 11.78 -11.70
CA GLU A 65 5.97 12.37 -10.78
C GLU A 65 6.02 11.63 -9.44
N ALA A 66 4.84 11.37 -8.83
CA ALA A 66 4.75 10.60 -7.59
C ALA A 66 5.28 9.17 -7.76
N ALA A 67 4.94 8.51 -8.88
CA ALA A 67 5.38 7.16 -9.19
C ALA A 67 6.91 7.06 -9.42
N ALA A 68 7.48 8.00 -10.17
CA ALA A 68 8.93 8.09 -10.37
C ALA A 68 9.65 8.32 -9.03
N ALA A 69 9.15 9.25 -8.21
CA ALA A 69 9.70 9.50 -6.88
C ALA A 69 9.63 8.26 -5.99
N SER A 70 8.53 7.50 -6.02
CA SER A 70 8.37 6.26 -5.27
C SER A 70 9.46 5.24 -5.62
N HIS A 71 9.67 4.96 -6.91
CA HIS A 71 10.72 4.04 -7.35
C HIS A 71 12.13 4.50 -7.04
N GLN A 72 12.44 5.78 -7.25
CA GLN A 72 13.77 6.34 -6.98
C GLN A 72 14.10 6.32 -5.48
N ARG A 73 13.12 6.63 -4.62
CA ARG A 73 13.29 6.58 -3.16
C ARG A 73 13.42 5.15 -2.65
N ALA A 74 12.63 4.21 -3.17
CA ALA A 74 12.75 2.79 -2.86
C ALA A 74 14.13 2.23 -3.25
N ALA A 75 14.62 2.57 -4.45
CA ALA A 75 15.95 2.15 -4.90
C ALA A 75 17.06 2.71 -4.03
N ARG A 76 16.95 3.99 -3.62
CA ARG A 76 17.89 4.60 -2.68
C ARG A 76 17.83 3.91 -1.31
N ALA A 77 16.63 3.68 -0.77
CA ALA A 77 16.44 3.03 0.52
C ALA A 77 17.01 1.60 0.53
N GLN A 78 16.84 0.84 -0.55
CA GLN A 78 17.48 -0.46 -0.74
C GLN A 78 19.01 -0.34 -0.77
N ALA A 79 19.56 0.59 -1.54
CA ALA A 79 21.01 0.78 -1.63
C ALA A 79 21.66 1.24 -0.30
N GLU A 80 20.90 1.97 0.52
CA GLU A 80 21.31 2.44 1.85
C GLU A 80 21.08 1.40 2.96
N GLY A 81 20.49 0.24 2.65
CA GLY A 81 20.20 -0.81 3.63
C GLY A 81 19.09 -0.43 4.62
N ILE A 82 18.21 0.52 4.26
CA ILE A 82 17.10 0.96 5.13
C ILE A 82 16.16 -0.20 5.43
N PHE A 83 15.87 -1.03 4.44
CA PHE A 83 14.93 -2.16 4.58
C PHE A 83 15.53 -3.39 5.28
N ASP A 84 16.84 -3.43 5.53
CA ASP A 84 17.49 -4.56 6.20
C ASP A 84 16.95 -4.78 7.62
N ALA A 85 16.41 -3.71 8.25
CA ALA A 85 15.80 -3.77 9.58
C ALA A 85 14.34 -4.26 9.57
N GLU A 86 13.67 -4.26 8.41
CA GLU A 86 12.24 -4.58 8.29
C GLU A 86 11.95 -5.88 7.53
N ILE A 87 12.84 -6.29 6.62
CA ILE A 87 12.66 -7.50 5.82
C ILE A 87 13.23 -8.73 6.56
N ALA A 88 12.35 -9.68 6.86
CA ALA A 88 12.76 -11.03 7.25
C ALA A 88 12.94 -11.91 6.00
N PRO A 89 14.14 -12.47 5.73
CA PRO A 89 14.37 -13.29 4.55
C PRO A 89 13.50 -14.54 4.53
N ILE A 90 12.99 -14.89 3.34
CA ILE A 90 12.22 -16.11 3.10
C ILE A 90 13.06 -17.07 2.25
N GLU A 91 13.23 -18.30 2.72
CA GLU A 91 13.90 -19.37 1.97
C GLU A 91 12.87 -20.17 1.17
N ILE A 92 13.02 -20.18 -0.15
CA ILE A 92 12.15 -20.92 -1.07
C ILE A 92 12.83 -22.22 -1.48
N PRO A 93 12.31 -23.40 -1.07
CA PRO A 93 12.90 -24.69 -1.41
C PRO A 93 12.98 -24.88 -2.93
N GLN A 94 14.15 -25.32 -3.39
CA GLN A 94 14.40 -25.62 -4.80
C GLN A 94 14.41 -27.13 -5.02
N ARG A 95 13.95 -27.57 -6.20
CA ARG A 95 13.96 -29.01 -6.56
C ARG A 95 15.36 -29.61 -6.54
N LYS A 96 16.39 -28.81 -6.81
CA LYS A 96 17.82 -29.15 -6.74
C LYS A 96 18.61 -27.91 -6.31
N GLY A 97 19.60 -28.09 -5.43
CA GLY A 97 20.45 -27.01 -4.94
C GLY A 97 19.91 -26.36 -3.66
N ASP A 98 20.59 -25.32 -3.22
CA ASP A 98 20.25 -24.57 -2.00
C ASP A 98 18.96 -23.76 -2.20
N PRO A 99 18.24 -23.41 -1.12
CA PRO A 99 17.05 -22.56 -1.19
C PRO A 99 17.34 -21.21 -1.84
N LEU A 100 16.38 -20.69 -2.61
CA LEU A 100 16.41 -19.31 -3.07
C LEU A 100 16.04 -18.41 -1.90
N VAL A 101 16.95 -17.53 -1.49
CA VAL A 101 16.69 -16.54 -0.43
C VAL A 101 16.07 -15.30 -1.05
N VAL A 102 14.84 -14.99 -0.66
CA VAL A 102 14.17 -13.73 -1.00
C VAL A 102 14.30 -12.78 0.19
N SER A 103 15.05 -11.71 0.02
CA SER A 103 15.36 -10.74 1.08
C SER A 103 15.31 -9.28 0.61
N GLN A 104 14.73 -9.02 -0.56
CA GLN A 104 14.61 -7.69 -1.14
C GLN A 104 13.28 -7.57 -1.90
N ASP A 105 12.70 -6.38 -1.92
CA ASP A 105 11.53 -6.08 -2.75
C ASP A 105 11.91 -6.05 -4.23
N GLU A 106 11.35 -6.98 -5.01
CA GLU A 106 11.71 -7.20 -6.42
C GLU A 106 11.07 -6.21 -7.41
N GLY A 107 10.05 -5.47 -6.98
CA GLY A 107 9.29 -4.54 -7.83
C GLY A 107 9.98 -3.20 -8.13
N VAL A 108 11.11 -2.93 -7.47
CA VAL A 108 11.77 -1.63 -7.51
C VAL A 108 12.51 -1.40 -8.84
N ARG A 109 12.14 -0.32 -9.55
CA ARG A 109 12.69 0.06 -10.86
C ARG A 109 13.47 1.38 -10.74
N ALA A 110 14.75 1.31 -10.36
CA ALA A 110 15.59 2.48 -10.07
C ALA A 110 15.65 3.53 -11.20
N GLU A 111 15.63 3.08 -12.45
CA GLU A 111 15.73 3.93 -13.66
C GLU A 111 14.40 4.59 -14.06
N THR A 112 13.35 4.46 -13.25
CA THR A 112 12.03 5.05 -13.56
C THR A 112 12.10 6.57 -13.59
N THR A 113 11.65 7.14 -14.71
CA THR A 113 11.59 8.59 -14.96
C THR A 113 10.18 8.99 -15.37
N VAL A 114 9.81 10.26 -15.17
CA VAL A 114 8.50 10.79 -15.59
C VAL A 114 8.30 10.59 -17.10
N GLU A 115 9.36 10.75 -17.90
CA GLU A 115 9.34 10.53 -19.34
C GLU A 115 9.06 9.06 -19.70
N SER A 116 9.73 8.12 -19.02
CA SER A 116 9.51 6.69 -19.23
C SER A 116 8.09 6.27 -18.87
N LEU A 117 7.54 6.85 -17.80
CA LEU A 117 6.17 6.60 -17.37
C LEU A 117 5.20 7.21 -18.38
N GLY A 118 5.39 8.45 -18.81
CA GLY A 118 4.52 9.17 -19.75
C GLY A 118 4.29 8.47 -21.09
N ALA A 119 5.20 7.58 -21.51
CA ALA A 119 5.06 6.75 -22.70
C ALA A 119 4.05 5.59 -22.54
N LEU A 120 3.66 5.24 -21.32
CA LEU A 120 2.74 4.14 -21.03
C LEU A 120 1.29 4.50 -21.38
N LYS A 121 0.59 3.51 -21.95
CA LYS A 121 -0.83 3.61 -22.27
C LYS A 121 -1.67 3.55 -20.98
N PRO A 122 -2.79 4.30 -20.92
CA PRO A 122 -3.79 4.15 -19.88
C PRO A 122 -4.28 2.71 -19.72
N ALA A 123 -4.50 2.27 -18.48
CA ALA A 123 -4.86 0.90 -18.15
C ALA A 123 -6.38 0.67 -18.10
N PHE A 124 -7.16 1.67 -17.68
CA PHE A 124 -8.59 1.50 -17.35
C PHE A 124 -9.55 2.26 -18.27
N ALA A 125 -9.12 3.36 -18.89
CA ALA A 125 -9.92 4.10 -19.86
C ALA A 125 -9.05 4.61 -21.01
N LYS A 126 -9.60 4.70 -22.23
CA LYS A 126 -8.84 5.10 -23.43
C LYS A 126 -8.13 6.45 -23.28
N ASP A 127 -8.82 7.41 -22.69
CA ASP A 127 -8.32 8.77 -22.41
C ASP A 127 -8.02 8.95 -20.92
N GLY A 128 -7.76 7.84 -20.22
CA GLY A 128 -7.44 7.80 -18.79
C GLY A 128 -6.03 8.30 -18.47
N THR A 129 -5.74 8.35 -17.18
CA THR A 129 -4.50 8.88 -16.60
C THR A 129 -3.77 7.82 -15.77
N ILE A 130 -4.45 6.76 -15.33
CA ILE A 130 -3.86 5.67 -14.59
C ILE A 130 -3.23 4.68 -15.56
N THR A 131 -1.99 4.28 -15.29
CA THR A 131 -1.22 3.28 -16.03
C THR A 131 -0.62 2.27 -15.06
N ALA A 132 -0.15 1.14 -15.59
CA ALA A 132 0.64 0.20 -14.80
C ALA A 132 1.94 0.79 -14.21
N GLY A 133 2.38 1.96 -14.68
CA GLY A 133 3.55 2.65 -14.15
C GLY A 133 3.26 3.56 -12.97
N ASN A 134 2.02 4.03 -12.82
CA ASN A 134 1.59 4.91 -11.73
C ASN A 134 0.52 4.28 -10.82
N SER A 135 0.39 2.96 -10.88
CA SER A 135 -0.42 2.15 -9.99
C SER A 135 0.45 1.10 -9.31
N SER A 136 0.11 0.72 -8.07
CA SER A 136 0.76 -0.41 -7.42
C SER A 136 0.53 -1.72 -8.17
N PRO A 137 1.51 -2.63 -8.21
CA PRO A 137 1.33 -3.96 -8.76
C PRO A 137 0.55 -4.86 -7.77
N ILE A 138 -0.10 -5.89 -8.32
CA ILE A 138 -0.56 -7.03 -7.50
C ILE A 138 0.69 -7.69 -6.91
N SER A 139 0.73 -7.84 -5.59
CA SER A 139 1.93 -8.25 -4.86
C SER A 139 1.58 -9.21 -3.73
N ASP A 140 2.53 -10.08 -3.41
CA ASP A 140 2.45 -10.99 -2.28
C ASP A 140 3.35 -10.49 -1.15
N GLY A 141 2.88 -10.62 0.09
CA GLY A 141 3.65 -10.18 1.26
C GLY A 141 2.87 -10.27 2.56
N ALA A 142 3.61 -10.26 3.67
CA ALA A 142 3.05 -10.25 5.01
C ALA A 142 3.86 -9.29 5.90
N ALA A 143 3.17 -8.63 6.83
CA ALA A 143 3.79 -7.78 7.84
C ALA A 143 3.09 -8.01 9.18
N ALA A 144 3.85 -7.99 10.26
CA ALA A 144 3.35 -8.15 11.61
C ALA A 144 4.05 -7.16 12.54
N VAL A 145 3.30 -6.66 13.53
CA VAL A 145 3.82 -5.78 14.57
C VAL A 145 3.41 -6.31 15.94
N VAL A 146 4.27 -6.12 16.94
CA VAL A 146 3.97 -6.45 18.33
C VAL A 146 3.58 -5.18 19.06
N VAL A 147 2.36 -5.14 19.59
CA VAL A 147 1.84 -4.00 20.35
C VAL A 147 1.76 -4.37 21.82
N THR A 148 2.22 -3.46 22.68
CA THR A 148 2.16 -3.63 24.13
C THR A 148 1.97 -2.28 24.83
N SER A 149 1.65 -2.31 26.12
CA SER A 149 1.65 -1.10 26.95
C SER A 149 3.08 -0.63 27.23
N ARG A 150 3.23 0.69 27.42
CA ARG A 150 4.51 1.30 27.80
C ARG A 150 5.06 0.71 29.11
N ALA A 151 4.20 0.53 30.10
CA ALA A 151 4.58 -0.06 31.39
C ALA A 151 5.15 -1.48 31.25
N TYR A 152 4.53 -2.31 30.40
CA TYR A 152 5.05 -3.67 30.16
C TYR A 152 6.38 -3.65 29.40
N ALA A 153 6.52 -2.78 28.39
CA ALA A 153 7.78 -2.63 27.67
C ALA A 153 8.92 -2.20 28.60
N GLU A 154 8.67 -1.25 29.51
CA GLU A 154 9.63 -0.78 30.50
C GLU A 154 9.98 -1.88 31.53
N GLU A 155 8.97 -2.61 32.05
CA GLU A 155 9.19 -3.74 32.97
C GLU A 155 10.07 -4.84 32.35
N LYS A 156 9.89 -5.11 31.06
CA LYS A 156 10.62 -6.16 30.33
C LYS A 156 11.89 -5.67 29.63
N GLY A 157 12.22 -4.38 29.73
CA GLY A 157 13.39 -3.79 29.05
C GLY A 157 13.31 -3.90 27.51
N LEU A 158 12.09 -3.87 26.95
CA LEU A 158 11.88 -3.96 25.50
C LEU A 158 12.15 -2.61 24.83
N GLN A 159 12.83 -2.63 23.69
CA GLN A 159 12.98 -1.45 22.86
C GLN A 159 11.63 -1.11 22.20
N VAL A 160 11.05 0.03 22.58
CA VAL A 160 9.89 0.60 21.88
C VAL A 160 10.37 1.21 20.56
N LEU A 161 9.70 0.91 19.44
CA LEU A 161 10.00 1.50 18.13
C LEU A 161 9.26 2.84 17.92
N ALA A 162 7.98 2.87 18.26
CA ALA A 162 7.14 4.06 18.24
C ALA A 162 5.99 3.93 19.25
N THR A 163 5.35 5.05 19.58
CA THR A 163 4.12 5.13 20.36
C THR A 163 2.94 5.29 19.43
N ILE A 164 1.89 4.50 19.64
CA ILE A 164 0.64 4.60 18.88
C ILE A 164 -0.21 5.75 19.44
N GLY A 165 -0.53 6.71 18.58
CA GLY A 165 -1.35 7.88 18.86
C GLY A 165 -2.82 7.71 18.45
N ALA A 166 -3.48 8.83 18.16
CA ALA A 166 -4.89 8.83 17.80
C ALA A 166 -5.15 8.15 16.45
N PRO A 167 -6.21 7.34 16.31
CA PRO A 167 -6.63 6.78 15.04
C PRO A 167 -7.61 7.71 14.30
N GLY A 168 -7.54 7.69 12.97
CA GLY A 168 -8.50 8.28 12.05
C GLY A 168 -9.20 7.19 11.25
N GLN A 169 -10.50 7.34 11.07
CA GLN A 169 -11.32 6.37 10.34
C GLN A 169 -12.42 7.16 9.62
N VAL A 170 -12.61 6.90 8.33
CA VAL A 170 -13.71 7.45 7.55
C VAL A 170 -14.35 6.36 6.70
N ALA A 171 -15.66 6.39 6.61
CA ALA A 171 -16.46 5.53 5.74
C ALA A 171 -17.77 6.25 5.42
N GLY A 172 -18.35 5.99 4.26
CA GLY A 172 -19.64 6.56 3.87
C GLY A 172 -20.39 5.63 2.92
N PRO A 173 -21.68 5.34 3.16
CA PRO A 173 -22.43 4.34 2.39
C PRO A 173 -22.75 4.78 0.95
N GLU A 174 -22.58 6.06 0.63
CA GLU A 174 -22.99 6.68 -0.64
C GLU A 174 -21.81 6.99 -1.57
N ASP A 175 -20.57 6.80 -1.12
CA ASP A 175 -19.38 7.20 -1.87
C ASP A 175 -18.24 6.18 -1.73
N SER A 176 -18.14 5.29 -2.71
CA SER A 176 -17.06 4.30 -2.82
C SER A 176 -15.75 4.86 -3.36
N SER A 177 -15.67 6.17 -3.68
CA SER A 177 -14.43 6.77 -4.17
C SER A 177 -13.30 6.72 -3.13
N LEU A 178 -12.07 6.50 -3.60
CA LEU A 178 -10.90 6.28 -2.76
C LEU A 178 -10.05 7.54 -2.54
N HIS A 179 -10.09 8.50 -3.47
CA HIS A 179 -9.15 9.62 -3.54
C HIS A 179 -9.03 10.40 -2.23
N ASP A 180 -10.18 10.76 -1.66
CA ASP A 180 -10.28 11.61 -0.47
C ASP A 180 -10.02 10.86 0.85
N LYS A 181 -10.09 9.53 0.82
CA LYS A 181 -10.25 8.72 2.02
C LYS A 181 -9.00 8.75 2.93
N PRO A 182 -7.76 8.61 2.41
CA PRO A 182 -6.57 8.74 3.26
C PRO A 182 -6.44 10.14 3.88
N ALA A 183 -6.62 11.20 3.11
CA ALA A 183 -6.53 12.58 3.61
C ALA A 183 -7.58 12.90 4.69
N ASN A 184 -8.82 12.44 4.50
CA ASN A 184 -9.87 12.60 5.49
C ASN A 184 -9.56 11.82 6.77
N ALA A 185 -9.03 10.59 6.66
CA ALA A 185 -8.63 9.79 7.80
C ALA A 185 -7.48 10.47 8.57
N VAL A 186 -6.45 10.96 7.87
CA VAL A 186 -5.34 11.72 8.47
C VAL A 186 -5.87 12.95 9.20
N SER A 187 -6.73 13.74 8.54
CA SER A 187 -7.35 14.93 9.15
C SER A 187 -8.13 14.59 10.43
N ALA A 188 -8.89 13.48 10.42
CA ALA A 188 -9.62 13.01 11.59
C ALA A 188 -8.69 12.56 12.74
N ALA A 189 -7.58 11.90 12.41
CA ALA A 189 -6.58 11.49 13.40
C ALA A 189 -5.87 12.70 14.02
N LEU A 190 -5.44 13.65 13.19
CA LEU A 190 -4.79 14.90 13.58
C LEU A 190 -5.69 15.74 14.49
N ALA A 191 -6.96 15.90 14.14
CA ALA A 191 -7.93 16.63 14.95
C ALA A 191 -8.10 16.02 16.35
N LYS A 192 -8.13 14.67 16.46
CA LYS A 192 -8.20 13.98 17.77
C LYS A 192 -6.92 14.14 18.59
N ALA A 193 -5.76 14.18 17.94
CA ALA A 193 -4.47 14.37 18.60
C ALA A 193 -4.17 15.84 18.93
N GLY A 194 -4.95 16.79 18.38
CA GLY A 194 -4.64 18.21 18.46
C GLY A 194 -3.37 18.59 17.71
N TRP A 195 -3.04 17.87 16.63
CA TRP A 195 -1.90 18.14 15.76
C TRP A 195 -2.36 18.80 14.46
N ALA A 196 -1.48 19.57 13.84
CA ALA A 196 -1.61 20.03 12.47
C ALA A 196 -0.83 19.11 11.51
N ALA A 197 -1.15 19.14 10.21
CA ALA A 197 -0.41 18.35 9.22
C ALA A 197 1.09 18.74 9.20
N GLU A 198 1.40 20.02 9.39
CA GLU A 198 2.76 20.55 9.48
C GLU A 198 3.57 20.05 10.69
N ASP A 199 2.89 19.52 11.73
CA ASP A 199 3.56 18.90 12.89
C ASP A 199 4.13 17.51 12.55
N LEU A 200 3.76 16.92 11.41
CA LEU A 200 4.26 15.62 10.98
C LEU A 200 5.60 15.77 10.26
N ASP A 201 6.60 15.03 10.73
CA ASP A 201 7.91 14.96 10.10
C ASP A 201 7.86 14.25 8.74
N PHE A 202 6.99 13.23 8.63
CA PHE A 202 6.71 12.52 7.38
C PHE A 202 5.34 11.84 7.39
N LEU A 203 4.86 11.49 6.21
CA LEU A 203 3.63 10.71 6.00
C LEU A 203 3.92 9.42 5.24
N GLU A 204 3.33 8.31 5.67
CA GLU A 204 3.27 7.06 4.92
C GLU A 204 1.84 6.86 4.43
N ILE A 205 1.57 7.16 3.15
CA ILE A 205 0.26 6.97 2.52
C ILE A 205 0.36 5.83 1.49
N ASN A 206 -0.52 4.83 1.59
CA ASN A 206 -0.53 3.73 0.63
C ASN A 206 -0.75 4.22 -0.80
N GLU A 207 0.15 3.86 -1.71
CA GLU A 207 0.12 4.27 -3.12
C GLU A 207 -0.63 3.26 -3.99
N ALA A 208 -1.90 2.97 -3.68
CA ALA A 208 -2.68 2.07 -4.53
C ALA A 208 -2.71 2.58 -5.99
N PHE A 209 -2.92 3.89 -6.14
CA PHE A 209 -2.80 4.65 -7.39
C PHE A 209 -2.14 6.01 -7.13
N GLY A 210 -1.36 6.51 -8.08
CA GLY A 210 -0.72 7.83 -8.00
C GLY A 210 -1.74 8.95 -7.81
N SER A 211 -2.94 8.82 -8.38
CA SER A 211 -4.03 9.79 -8.21
C SER A 211 -4.46 9.96 -6.75
N ILE A 212 -4.47 8.87 -5.96
CA ILE A 212 -4.83 8.90 -4.53
C ILE A 212 -3.80 9.69 -3.75
N ILE A 213 -2.51 9.50 -4.05
CA ILE A 213 -1.42 10.24 -3.40
C ILE A 213 -1.50 11.72 -3.74
N VAL A 214 -1.54 12.05 -5.03
CA VAL A 214 -1.60 13.46 -5.49
C VAL A 214 -2.77 14.19 -4.85
N HIS A 215 -3.96 13.57 -4.86
CA HIS A 215 -5.14 14.18 -4.28
C HIS A 215 -5.08 14.29 -2.76
N SER A 216 -4.57 13.26 -2.07
CA SER A 216 -4.47 13.28 -0.61
C SER A 216 -3.51 14.38 -0.13
N LEU A 217 -2.39 14.57 -0.84
CA LEU A 217 -1.40 15.58 -0.50
C LEU A 217 -1.89 16.99 -0.77
N ASP A 218 -2.56 17.22 -1.91
CA ASP A 218 -3.19 18.51 -2.21
C ASP A 218 -4.20 18.89 -1.11
N LYS A 219 -5.08 17.95 -0.75
CA LYS A 219 -6.10 18.17 0.29
C LYS A 219 -5.53 18.44 1.68
N LEU A 220 -4.43 17.78 2.03
CA LEU A 220 -3.74 17.98 3.32
C LEU A 220 -2.83 19.22 3.30
N GLY A 221 -2.55 19.79 2.13
CA GLY A 221 -1.48 20.78 1.95
C GLY A 221 -0.11 20.23 2.37
N TYR A 222 0.15 18.93 2.12
CA TYR A 222 1.34 18.25 2.60
C TYR A 222 2.36 17.99 1.47
N PRO A 223 3.66 18.24 1.69
CA PRO A 223 4.68 18.10 0.65
C PRO A 223 4.99 16.65 0.25
N LEU A 224 5.07 16.38 -1.06
CA LEU A 224 5.46 15.08 -1.61
C LEU A 224 6.86 14.63 -1.15
N GLU A 225 7.79 15.56 -0.93
CA GLU A 225 9.14 15.26 -0.44
C GLU A 225 9.18 14.72 1.00
N LYS A 226 8.12 14.93 1.79
CA LYS A 226 7.97 14.35 3.13
C LYS A 226 7.01 13.15 3.16
N THR A 227 6.49 12.71 2.03
CA THR A 227 5.58 11.56 1.94
C THR A 227 6.30 10.35 1.36
N ASN A 228 6.14 9.16 1.94
CA ASN A 228 6.74 7.91 1.48
C ASN A 228 8.23 8.10 1.19
N ILE A 229 8.97 8.53 2.20
CA ILE A 229 10.36 9.02 2.05
C ILE A 229 11.33 7.93 1.62
N HIS A 230 10.93 6.67 1.81
CA HIS A 230 11.64 5.45 1.38
C HIS A 230 10.97 4.77 0.18
N GLY A 231 10.04 5.45 -0.49
CA GLY A 231 9.20 4.87 -1.54
C GLY A 231 7.93 4.24 -0.96
N GLY A 232 6.95 3.98 -1.81
CA GLY A 232 5.66 3.43 -1.41
C GLY A 232 5.19 2.30 -2.31
N ALA A 233 3.90 2.00 -2.25
CA ALA A 233 3.33 0.79 -2.87
C ALA A 233 3.43 0.73 -4.41
N ILE A 234 3.64 1.86 -5.11
CA ILE A 234 3.91 1.83 -6.56
C ILE A 234 5.24 1.10 -6.84
N ALA A 235 6.23 1.28 -5.96
CA ALA A 235 7.53 0.64 -6.07
C ALA A 235 7.65 -0.68 -5.30
N LEU A 236 7.13 -0.69 -4.07
CA LEU A 236 7.30 -1.79 -3.11
C LEU A 236 6.19 -2.84 -3.21
N GLY A 237 5.10 -2.55 -3.91
CA GLY A 237 3.96 -3.44 -4.04
C GLY A 237 2.84 -3.21 -3.02
N HIS A 238 1.68 -3.78 -3.32
CA HIS A 238 0.46 -3.64 -2.52
C HIS A 238 -0.19 -5.01 -2.19
N PRO A 239 0.38 -5.78 -1.25
CA PRO A 239 -0.31 -6.93 -0.69
C PRO A 239 -1.49 -6.42 0.16
N ILE A 240 -2.70 -6.44 -0.40
CA ILE A 240 -3.86 -5.68 0.10
C ILE A 240 -4.13 -5.87 1.60
N GLY A 241 -4.03 -7.11 2.11
CA GLY A 241 -4.26 -7.43 3.52
C GLY A 241 -3.09 -7.11 4.47
N ALA A 242 -1.88 -6.91 3.94
CA ALA A 242 -0.67 -6.66 4.74
C ALA A 242 -0.21 -5.19 4.70
N SER A 243 -0.69 -4.41 3.73
CA SER A 243 -0.18 -3.08 3.44
C SER A 243 -0.30 -2.09 4.59
N GLY A 244 -1.38 -2.16 5.38
CA GLY A 244 -1.53 -1.30 6.57
C GLY A 244 -0.47 -1.58 7.64
N ALA A 245 -0.21 -2.86 7.94
CA ALA A 245 0.83 -3.25 8.89
C ALA A 245 2.24 -2.94 8.35
N ARG A 246 2.46 -3.11 7.05
CA ARG A 246 3.73 -2.79 6.38
C ARG A 246 4.05 -1.30 6.44
N LEU A 247 3.08 -0.40 6.15
CA LEU A 247 3.27 1.05 6.34
C LEU A 247 3.60 1.42 7.78
N ALA A 248 2.87 0.83 8.74
CA ALA A 248 3.07 1.11 10.15
C ALA A 248 4.46 0.65 10.63
N LEU A 249 4.94 -0.49 10.14
CA LEU A 249 6.29 -0.99 10.42
C LEU A 249 7.37 -0.06 9.87
N THR A 250 7.30 0.28 8.58
CA THR A 250 8.25 1.19 7.92
C THR A 250 8.31 2.54 8.65
N ALA A 251 7.16 3.13 9.00
CA ALA A 251 7.09 4.38 9.75
C ALA A 251 7.67 4.26 11.18
N ALA A 252 7.36 3.18 11.89
CA ALA A 252 7.85 2.97 13.25
C ALA A 252 9.37 2.77 13.30
N LEU A 253 9.94 2.06 12.31
CA LEU A 253 11.38 1.88 12.19
C LEU A 253 12.08 3.19 11.83
N GLU A 254 11.52 3.99 10.92
CA GLU A 254 12.07 5.29 10.58
C GLU A 254 12.04 6.26 11.77
N LEU A 255 10.95 6.30 12.53
CA LEU A 255 10.89 7.05 13.79
C LEU A 255 11.96 6.56 14.77
N SER A 256 12.08 5.24 14.95
CA SER A 256 13.10 4.65 15.83
C SER A 256 14.52 5.02 15.40
N ARG A 257 14.81 5.02 14.10
CA ARG A 257 16.10 5.39 13.52
C ARG A 257 16.43 6.86 13.77
N ARG A 258 15.43 7.76 13.70
CA ARG A 258 15.58 9.19 14.02
C ARG A 258 15.72 9.46 15.51
N GLY A 259 15.10 8.62 16.34
CA GLY A 259 15.05 8.81 17.79
C GLY A 259 14.10 9.91 18.26
N THR A 260 13.35 10.54 17.35
CA THR A 260 12.33 11.57 17.62
C THR A 260 11.37 11.67 16.43
N GLY A 261 10.27 12.40 16.63
CA GLY A 261 9.40 12.85 15.55
C GLY A 261 7.98 12.30 15.61
N ARG A 262 7.18 12.72 14.63
CA ARG A 262 5.78 12.37 14.44
C ARG A 262 5.55 11.93 13.00
N ALA A 263 4.81 10.84 12.82
CA ALA A 263 4.43 10.35 11.52
C ALA A 263 2.92 10.08 11.46
N GLY A 264 2.33 10.30 10.30
CA GLY A 264 1.01 9.78 9.98
C GLY A 264 1.12 8.61 9.01
N VAL A 265 0.39 7.54 9.27
CA VAL A 265 0.25 6.38 8.38
C VAL A 265 -1.19 6.35 7.90
N ALA A 266 -1.43 6.22 6.60
CA ALA A 266 -2.79 6.20 6.06
C ALA A 266 -2.95 5.32 4.82
N LEU A 267 -4.17 4.84 4.61
CA LEU A 267 -4.54 4.03 3.47
C LEU A 267 -6.02 4.18 3.15
N CYS A 268 -6.38 3.94 1.88
CA CYS A 268 -7.76 3.75 1.45
C CYS A 268 -8.16 2.26 1.60
N GLY A 269 -9.45 2.01 1.73
CA GLY A 269 -10.05 0.68 1.68
C GLY A 269 -11.18 0.63 0.66
N GLY A 270 -11.31 -0.51 -0.03
CA GLY A 270 -12.40 -0.77 -0.98
C GLY A 270 -13.78 -0.53 -0.33
N GLY A 271 -14.75 -0.06 -1.11
CA GLY A 271 -16.05 0.38 -0.58
C GLY A 271 -16.03 1.76 0.08
N GLY A 272 -15.03 2.60 -0.23
CA GLY A 272 -15.02 4.00 0.21
C GLY A 272 -14.58 4.20 1.67
N GLN A 273 -13.60 3.43 2.13
CA GLN A 273 -13.08 3.54 3.50
C GLN A 273 -11.70 4.20 3.51
N GLY A 274 -11.32 4.79 4.64
CA GLY A 274 -10.00 5.35 4.84
C GLY A 274 -9.57 5.26 6.29
N GLU A 275 -8.36 4.77 6.51
CA GLU A 275 -7.79 4.57 7.84
C GLU A 275 -6.51 5.39 8.00
N ALA A 276 -6.30 5.90 9.20
CA ALA A 276 -5.07 6.56 9.57
C ALA A 276 -4.65 6.22 11.01
N LEU A 277 -3.35 6.17 11.22
CA LEU A 277 -2.72 5.96 12.52
C LEU A 277 -1.61 6.99 12.70
N LEU A 278 -1.63 7.72 13.82
CA LEU A 278 -0.52 8.58 14.19
C LEU A 278 0.50 7.80 15.01
N LEU A 279 1.78 8.00 14.70
CA LEU A 279 2.91 7.41 15.42
C LEU A 279 3.84 8.52 15.89
N SER A 280 4.49 8.33 17.03
CA SER A 280 5.51 9.26 17.52
C SER A 280 6.63 8.57 18.28
N ARG A 281 7.74 9.27 18.42
CA ARG A 281 8.86 8.86 19.28
C ARG A 281 9.08 9.84 20.42
#